data_AF-A0A1H9KA41-F1
#
_entry.id   AF-A0A1H9KA41-F1
#
_cell.length_a   1.000
_cell.length_b   1.000
_cell.length_c   1.000
_cell.angle_alpha   90.00
_cell.angle_beta   90.00
_cell.angle_gamma   90.00
#
_symmetry.space_group_name_H-M   'P 1'
#
loop_
_entity.id
_entity.type
_entity.pdbx_description
1 polymer ?
#
loop_
_entity_poly.entity_id
_entity_poly.type
_entity_poly.pdbx_seq_one_letter_code
_entity_poly.pdbx_strand_id
1 'polypeptide(L)'
;MSESDRLVPKLVSLLEDFTQDWDRDSEAPMTRDTKLLADLGFESIDIIQLLVAIEQDITHKKVPFDQLLMSKGRYVDDLSIGQIADFLAQHTA
;
A
#
# COMPACT_ATOMS: atom_id res chain seq x y z
N MET A 1 -2.21 3.79 -20.21
CA MET A 1 -1.73 3.34 -18.89
C MET A 1 -2.02 4.43 -17.90
N SER A 2 -2.79 4.13 -16.85
CA SER A 2 -3.03 5.08 -15.76
C SER A 2 -1.74 5.27 -14.95
N GLU A 3 -1.60 6.39 -14.25
CA GLU A 3 -0.47 6.62 -13.34
C GLU A 3 -0.46 5.56 -12.22
N SER A 4 -1.64 5.19 -11.72
CA SER A 4 -1.82 4.13 -10.73
C SER A 4 -1.24 2.78 -11.19
N ASP A 5 -1.40 2.41 -12.46
CA ASP A 5 -0.86 1.15 -12.99
C ASP A 5 0.68 1.09 -12.94
N ARG A 6 1.34 2.25 -12.93
CA ARG A 6 2.80 2.37 -12.79
C ARG A 6 3.25 2.33 -11.33
N LEU A 7 2.36 2.59 -10.39
CA LEU A 7 2.64 2.57 -8.95
C LEU A 7 2.47 1.18 -8.36
N VAL A 8 1.53 0.37 -8.87
CA VAL A 8 1.32 -1.02 -8.43
C VAL A 8 2.64 -1.82 -8.35
N PRO A 9 3.48 -1.93 -9.40
CA PRO A 9 4.71 -2.71 -9.31
C PRO A 9 5.72 -2.15 -8.30
N LYS A 10 5.76 -0.82 -8.07
CA LYS A 10 6.62 -0.21 -7.06
C LYS A 10 6.15 -0.55 -5.64
N LEU A 11 4.84 -0.48 -5.42
CA LEU A 11 4.23 -0.86 -4.15
C LEU A 11 4.40 -2.35 -3.86
N VAL A 12 4.28 -3.21 -4.87
CA VAL A 12 4.55 -4.64 -4.75
C VAL A 12 6.00 -4.87 -4.30
N SER A 13 6.99 -4.27 -4.97
CA SER A 13 8.40 -4.40 -4.58
C SER A 13 8.64 -3.94 -3.13
N LEU A 14 8.06 -2.79 -2.73
CA LEU A 14 8.19 -2.29 -1.36
C LEU A 14 7.55 -3.23 -0.32
N LEU A 15 6.41 -3.84 -0.66
CA LEU A 15 5.74 -4.80 0.19
C LEU A 15 6.48 -6.14 0.27
N GLU A 16 7.11 -6.58 -0.82
CA GLU A 16 7.99 -7.75 -0.83
C GLU A 16 9.15 -7.52 0.13
N ASP A 17 9.80 -6.36 0.08
CA ASP A 17 10.87 -6.00 1.01
C ASP A 17 10.38 -5.95 2.47
N PHE A 18 9.19 -5.38 2.72
CA PHE A 18 8.60 -5.30 4.06
C PHE A 18 8.23 -6.66 4.66
N THR A 19 7.84 -7.61 3.80
CA THR A 19 7.35 -8.92 4.22
C THR A 19 8.35 -10.04 3.98
N GLN A 20 9.58 -9.71 3.56
CA GLN A 20 10.63 -10.69 3.30
C GLN A 20 11.00 -11.49 4.55
N ASP A 21 10.99 -10.84 5.72
CA ASP A 21 11.29 -11.46 7.00
C ASP A 21 10.07 -12.15 7.62
N TRP A 22 8.89 -12.02 7.00
CA TRP A 22 7.69 -12.70 7.42
C TRP A 22 7.69 -14.08 6.77
N ASP A 23 7.36 -15.11 7.53
CA ASP A 23 7.35 -16.50 7.06
C ASP A 23 6.16 -16.73 6.12
N ARG A 24 6.22 -16.12 4.93
CA ARG A 24 5.18 -16.15 3.92
C ARG A 24 5.32 -17.43 3.11
N ASP A 25 4.46 -18.39 3.40
CA ASP A 25 4.29 -19.62 2.61
C ASP A 25 3.74 -19.37 1.18
N SER A 26 3.47 -18.11 0.80
CA SER A 26 2.86 -17.77 -0.49
C SER A 26 3.92 -17.41 -1.53
N GLU A 27 4.25 -18.37 -2.40
CA GLU A 27 5.01 -18.13 -3.65
C GLU A 27 4.21 -17.29 -4.69
N ALA A 28 2.96 -16.94 -4.39
CA ALA A 28 2.10 -16.20 -5.29
C ALA A 28 2.49 -14.70 -5.31
N PRO A 29 2.71 -14.11 -6.50
CA PRO A 29 3.06 -12.70 -6.62
C PRO A 29 1.91 -11.82 -6.12
N MET A 30 2.25 -10.75 -5.41
CA MET A 30 1.26 -9.76 -4.98
C MET A 30 0.68 -9.03 -6.20
N THR A 31 -0.61 -8.76 -6.15
CA THR A 31 -1.35 -8.11 -7.24
C THR A 31 -2.10 -6.89 -6.72
N ARG A 32 -2.71 -6.12 -7.63
CA ARG A 32 -3.55 -4.97 -7.28
C ARG A 32 -4.62 -5.30 -6.24
N ASP A 33 -5.15 -6.52 -6.27
CA ASP A 33 -6.25 -6.95 -5.42
C ASP A 33 -5.78 -7.50 -4.06
N THR A 34 -4.47 -7.68 -3.87
CA THR A 34 -3.88 -8.13 -2.61
C THR A 34 -4.15 -7.11 -1.51
N LYS A 35 -4.69 -7.60 -0.39
CA LYS A 35 -5.08 -6.83 0.79
C LYS A 35 -4.04 -6.92 1.90
N LEU A 36 -3.73 -5.79 2.50
CA LEU A 36 -2.69 -5.68 3.53
C LEU A 36 -3.05 -6.49 4.78
N LEU A 37 -4.28 -6.39 5.30
CA LEU A 37 -4.67 -7.15 6.49
C LEU A 37 -5.03 -8.59 6.13
N ALA A 38 -5.98 -8.79 5.22
CA ALA A 38 -6.53 -10.11 4.98
C ALA A 38 -5.54 -11.09 4.31
N ASP A 39 -4.69 -10.61 3.39
CA ASP A 39 -3.77 -11.48 2.66
C ASP A 39 -2.35 -11.44 3.24
N LEU A 40 -1.89 -10.28 3.71
CA LEU A 40 -0.51 -10.12 4.20
C LEU A 40 -0.40 -10.17 5.72
N GLY A 41 -1.51 -10.02 6.45
CA GLY A 41 -1.50 -10.02 7.91
C GLY A 41 -0.90 -8.76 8.53
N PHE A 42 -0.87 -7.63 7.82
CA PHE A 42 -0.36 -6.36 8.35
C PHE A 42 -1.11 -5.95 9.60
N GLU A 43 -0.38 -5.49 10.61
CA GLU A 43 -0.98 -4.78 11.73
C GLU A 43 -1.09 -3.28 11.44
N SER A 44 -1.84 -2.57 12.28
CA SER A 44 -1.95 -1.10 12.18
C SER A 44 -0.58 -0.41 12.23
N ILE A 45 0.38 -0.96 12.97
CA ILE A 45 1.76 -0.43 13.05
C ILE A 45 2.50 -0.60 11.73
N ASP A 46 2.32 -1.74 11.06
CA ASP A 46 2.97 -2.02 9.77
C ASP A 46 2.42 -1.12 8.67
N ILE A 47 1.11 -0.85 8.69
CA ILE A 47 0.50 0.12 7.77
C ILE A 47 1.14 1.49 7.92
N ILE A 48 1.28 2.01 9.14
CA ILE A 48 1.89 3.32 9.35
C ILE A 48 3.35 3.35 8.85
N GLN A 49 4.12 2.29 9.10
CA GLN A 49 5.50 2.19 8.60
C GLN A 49 5.56 2.13 7.07
N LEU A 50 4.68 1.35 6.45
CA LEU A 50 4.55 1.28 4.99
C LEU A 50 4.22 2.64 4.39
N LEU A 51 3.28 3.38 4.99
CA LEU A 51 2.91 4.72 4.52
C LEU A 51 4.11 5.67 4.54
N VAL A 52 4.91 5.65 5.62
CA VAL A 52 6.15 6.44 5.71
C VAL A 52 7.15 6.02 4.62
N ALA A 53 7.34 4.71 4.40
CA ALA A 53 8.25 4.22 3.38
C ALA A 53 7.80 4.63 1.97
N ILE A 54 6.50 4.62 1.68
CA ILE A 54 5.95 5.13 0.42
C ILE A 54 6.27 6.61 0.22
N GLU A 55 6.17 7.44 1.26
CA GLU A 55 6.54 8.85 1.16
C GLU A 55 8.03 9.03 0.86
N GLN A 56 8.88 8.18 1.44
CA GLN A 56 10.33 8.27 1.30
C GLN A 56 10.84 7.74 -0.04
N ASP A 57 10.26 6.63 -0.54
CA ASP A 57 10.82 5.87 -1.66
C ASP A 57 10.05 6.06 -2.97
N ILE A 58 8.77 6.42 -2.90
CA ILE A 58 7.90 6.52 -4.08
C ILE A 58 7.53 7.96 -4.40
N THR A 59 6.95 8.69 -3.45
CA THR A 59 6.38 10.02 -3.75
C THR A 59 7.36 11.16 -3.47
N HIS A 60 8.32 10.95 -2.58
CA HIS A 60 9.24 11.96 -2.05
C HIS A 60 8.53 13.23 -1.54
N LYS A 61 7.27 13.11 -1.13
CA LYS A 61 6.44 14.21 -0.64
C LYS A 61 5.40 13.72 0.36
N LYS A 62 4.92 14.64 1.20
CA LYS A 62 3.83 14.34 2.13
C LYS A 62 2.53 14.05 1.38
N VAL A 63 1.90 12.93 1.72
CA VAL A 63 0.62 12.51 1.18
C VAL A 63 -0.38 12.42 2.34
N PRO A 64 -1.62 12.93 2.19
CA PRO A 64 -2.60 12.91 3.26
C PRO A 64 -3.24 11.53 3.44
N PHE A 65 -2.46 10.53 3.87
CA PHE A 65 -2.93 9.16 4.05
C PHE A 65 -4.00 9.00 5.13
N ASP A 66 -4.22 10.01 5.97
CA ASP A 66 -5.39 10.10 6.83
C ASP A 66 -6.70 9.99 6.02
N GLN A 67 -6.74 10.54 4.81
CA GLN A 67 -7.89 10.43 3.90
C GLN A 67 -8.03 9.04 3.28
N LEU A 68 -6.92 8.32 3.13
CA LEU A 68 -6.93 6.93 2.67
C LEU A 68 -7.42 5.99 3.77
N LEU A 69 -6.96 6.20 5.00
CA LEU A 69 -7.35 5.41 6.17
C LEU A 69 -8.76 5.72 6.67
N MET A 70 -9.30 6.91 6.38
CA MET A 70 -10.67 7.30 6.72
C MET A 70 -11.54 7.47 5.47
N SER A 71 -12.31 6.43 5.13
CA SER A 71 -13.28 6.50 4.04
C SER A 71 -14.69 6.76 4.55
N LYS A 72 -15.33 7.83 4.07
CA LYS A 72 -16.72 8.21 4.40
C LYS A 72 -17.00 8.30 5.91
N GLY A 73 -16.03 8.79 6.69
CA GLY A 73 -16.15 8.95 8.14
C GLY A 73 -16.01 7.65 8.94
N ARG A 74 -15.54 6.55 8.33
CA ARG A 74 -15.16 5.32 9.01
C ARG A 74 -13.72 4.95 8.69
N TYR A 75 -13.05 4.32 9.65
CA TYR A 75 -11.75 3.70 9.39
C TYR A 75 -11.91 2.59 8.35
N VAL A 76 -10.98 2.55 7.42
CA VAL A 76 -10.88 1.48 6.44
C VAL A 76 -10.28 0.26 7.15
N ASP A 77 -11.08 -0.81 7.23
CA ASP A 77 -10.66 -2.04 7.91
C ASP A 77 -9.55 -2.77 7.16
N ASP A 78 -9.48 -2.63 5.83
CA ASP A 78 -8.46 -3.27 5.01
C ASP A 78 -8.21 -2.50 3.71
N LEU A 79 -6.95 -2.41 3.31
CA LEU A 79 -6.49 -1.68 2.13
C LEU A 79 -5.89 -2.65 1.12
N SER A 80 -6.25 -2.49 -0.16
CA SER A 80 -5.55 -3.18 -1.24
C SER A 80 -4.43 -2.34 -1.85
N ILE A 81 -3.47 -3.01 -2.48
CA ILE A 81 -2.38 -2.36 -3.23
C ILE A 81 -2.95 -1.40 -4.28
N GLY A 82 -4.03 -1.78 -4.96
CA GLY A 82 -4.72 -0.94 -5.92
C GLY A 82 -5.31 0.34 -5.32
N GLN A 83 -5.92 0.26 -4.15
CA GLN A 83 -6.47 1.44 -3.48
C GLN A 83 -5.38 2.44 -3.13
N ILE A 84 -4.23 1.94 -2.66
CA ILE A 84 -3.06 2.79 -2.39
C ILE A 84 -2.55 3.41 -3.69
N ALA A 85 -2.38 2.63 -4.76
CA ALA A 85 -1.91 3.11 -6.05
C ALA A 85 -2.85 4.18 -6.64
N ASP A 86 -4.17 3.97 -6.56
CA ASP A 86 -5.18 4.90 -7.04
C ASP A 86 -5.17 6.21 -6.23
N PHE A 87 -5.02 6.10 -4.92
CA PHE A 87 -4.91 7.27 -4.04
C PHE A 87 -3.63 8.06 -4.32
N LEU A 88 -2.49 7.38 -4.42
CA LEU A 88 -1.23 8.01 -4.76
C LEU A 88 -1.31 8.74 -6.10
N ALA A 89 -1.82 8.09 -7.14
CA ALA A 89 -1.98 8.70 -8.46
C ALA A 89 -2.81 9.99 -8.45
N GLN A 90 -3.80 10.12 -7.55
CA GLN A 90 -4.59 11.35 -7.41
C GLN A 90 -3.83 12.49 -6.73
N HIS A 91 -2.80 12.17 -5.94
CA HIS A 91 -1.99 13.11 -5.19
C HIS A 91 -0.58 13.30 -5.78
N THR A 92 -0.14 12.44 -6.69
CA THR A 92 1.18 12.48 -7.33
C THR A 92 1.19 13.05 -8.74
N ALA A 93 0.06 13.01 -9.44
CA ALA A 93 -0.12 13.55 -10.79
C ALA A 93 0.01 15.08 -10.87
#